data_AF-A0A8J2XUY4-F1
#
_entry.id   AF-A0A8J2XUY4-F1
#
_cell.length_a   1.000
_cell.length_b   1.000
_cell.length_c   1.000
_cell.angle_alpha   90.00
_cell.angle_beta   90.00
_cell.angle_gamma   90.00
#
_symmetry.space_group_name_H-M   'P 1'
#
loop_
_entity.id
_entity.type
_entity.pdbx_description
1 polymer ?
#
loop_
_entity_poly.entity_id
_entity_poly.type
_entity_poly.pdbx_seq_one_letter_code
_entity_poly.pdbx_strand_id
1 'polypeptide(L)' 'MDLVEKFDAKGKTGTGYHVEVYQDDENPPLARHYKLNDGRLLEPLSDAKFRIVQTGEKIYRL' A
#
# COMPACT_ATOMS: atom_id res chain seq x y z
N MET A 1 1.60 -6.11 -14.38
CA MET A 1 1.10 -5.53 -13.13
C MET A 1 -0.32 -5.01 -13.29
N ASP A 2 -1.26 -5.77 -12.77
CA ASP A 2 -2.69 -5.46 -12.80
C ASP A 2 -3.14 -4.97 -11.43
N LEU A 3 -4.03 -3.98 -11.41
CA LEU A 3 -4.64 -3.51 -10.18
C LEU A 3 -5.58 -4.60 -9.66
N VAL A 4 -5.25 -5.17 -8.50
CA VAL A 4 -6.02 -6.28 -7.91
C VAL A 4 -6.87 -5.85 -6.72
N GLU A 5 -6.48 -4.82 -5.98
CA GLU A 5 -7.21 -4.37 -4.79
C GLU A 5 -7.06 -2.85 -4.58
N LYS A 6 -8.11 -2.24 -4.01
CA LYS A 6 -8.10 -0.86 -3.52
C LYS A 6 -8.68 -0.84 -2.11
N PHE A 7 -8.01 -0.17 -1.18
CA PHE A 7 -8.50 -0.02 0.19
C PHE A 7 -8.08 1.31 0.80
N ASP A 8 -8.81 1.72 1.84
CA ASP A 8 -8.49 2.91 2.62
C ASP A 8 -7.55 2.57 3.76
N ALA A 9 -6.63 3.48 4.04
CA ALA A 9 -5.70 3.40 5.15
C ALA A 9 -5.69 4.74 5.90
N LYS A 10 -5.26 4.70 7.15
CA LYS A 10 -5.16 5.87 8.01
C LYS A 10 -3.76 5.97 8.60
N GLY A 11 -3.17 7.15 8.46
CA GLY A 11 -1.92 7.50 9.12
C GLY A 11 -2.13 7.75 10.61
N LYS A 12 -1.04 7.67 11.38
CA LYS A 12 -1.06 7.99 12.82
C LYS A 12 -1.52 9.43 13.10
N THR A 13 -1.31 10.33 12.15
CA THR A 13 -1.71 11.75 12.19
C THR A 13 -3.21 11.98 11.91
N GLY A 14 -3.95 10.94 11.56
CA GLY A 14 -5.37 11.03 11.21
C GLY A 14 -5.64 11.26 9.71
N THR A 15 -4.59 11.46 8.90
CA THR A 15 -4.69 11.58 7.45
C THR A 15 -5.19 10.28 6.83
N GLY A 16 -6.21 10.38 5.97
CA GLY A 16 -6.72 9.28 5.15
C GLY A 16 -5.86 9.08 3.91
N TYR A 17 -5.67 7.82 3.52
CA TYR A 17 -4.83 7.40 2.42
C TYR A 17 -5.57 6.36 1.59
N HIS A 18 -5.56 6.50 0.26
CA HIS A 18 -6.09 5.49 -0.64
C HIS A 18 -4.96 4.64 -1.18
N VAL A 19 -4.99 3.34 -0.88
CA VAL A 19 -3.99 2.36 -1.28
C VAL A 19 -4.49 1.57 -2.49
N GLU A 20 -3.61 1.40 -3.46
CA GLU A 20 -3.79 0.59 -4.66
C GLU A 20 -2.78 -0.56 -4.61
N VAL A 21 -3.27 -1.79 -4.75
CA VAL A 21 -2.47 -3.01 -4.78
C VAL A 21 -2.40 -3.51 -6.20
N TYR A 22 -1.18 -3.70 -6.67
CA TYR A 22 -0.89 -4.27 -7.97
C TYR A 22 -0.26 -5.64 -7.78
N GLN A 23 -0.69 -6.60 -8.59
CA GLN A 23 -0.08 -7.92 -8.63
C GLN A 23 0.50 -8.15 -10.02
N ASP A 24 1.67 -8.75 -10.06
CA ASP A 24 2.25 -9.20 -11.31
C ASP A 24 1.86 -10.66 -11.59
N ASP A 25 1.35 -10.92 -12.78
CA ASP A 25 0.79 -12.22 -13.18
C ASP A 25 1.90 -13.25 -13.48
N GLU A 26 3.13 -12.79 -13.77
CA GLU A 26 4.27 -13.66 -14.08
C GLU A 26 4.89 -14.31 -12.83
N ASN A 27 4.53 -13.88 -11.61
CA ASN A 27 5.11 -14.41 -10.36
C ASN A 27 4.14 -14.38 -9.14
N PRO A 28 3.08 -15.21 -9.14
CA PRO A 28 2.21 -15.35 -7.97
C PRO A 28 2.92 -16.24 -6.93
N PRO A 29 3.19 -15.84 -5.66
CA PRO A 29 2.55 -14.83 -4.81
C PRO A 29 3.49 -13.73 -4.21
N LEU A 30 4.70 -13.55 -4.75
CA LEU A 30 5.72 -12.68 -4.12
C LEU A 30 5.72 -11.21 -4.59
N ALA A 31 5.08 -10.87 -5.71
CA ALA A 31 5.18 -9.54 -6.31
C ALA A 31 3.91 -8.68 -6.12
N ARG A 32 3.45 -8.52 -4.87
CA ARG A 32 2.42 -7.50 -4.57
C ARG A 32 3.08 -6.14 -4.38
N HIS A 33 2.73 -5.20 -5.25
CA HIS A 33 3.17 -3.81 -5.20
C HIS A 33 2.07 -2.95 -4.59
N TYR A 34 2.39 -2.32 -3.46
CA TYR A 34 1.48 -1.42 -2.77
C TYR A 34 1.90 0.02 -3.07
N LYS A 35 0.95 0.87 -3.48
CA LYS A 35 1.19 2.30 -3.67
C LYS A 35 -0.03 3.11 -3.27
N LEU A 36 0.17 4.39 -3.00
CA LEU A 36 -0.90 5.36 -2.81
C LEU A 36 -1.42 5.84 -4.17
N ASN A 37 -2.67 6.30 -4.22
CA ASN A 37 -3.25 6.88 -5.45
C ASN A 37 -2.45 8.10 -5.99
N ASP A 38 -1.71 8.76 -5.10
CA ASP A 38 -0.80 9.88 -5.37
C ASP A 38 0.55 9.43 -5.96
N GLY A 39 0.75 8.12 -6.14
CA GLY A 39 1.96 7.53 -6.73
C GLY A 39 3.08 7.19 -5.73
N ARG A 40 2.90 7.52 -4.45
CA ARG A 40 3.85 7.18 -3.38
C ARG A 40 3.88 5.67 -3.13
N LEU A 41 5.07 5.11 -2.90
CA LEU A 41 5.23 3.66 -2.75
C LEU A 41 5.03 3.25 -1.29
N LEU A 42 4.46 2.07 -1.08
CA LEU A 42 4.20 1.52 0.23
C LEU A 42 4.98 0.21 0.40
N GLU A 43 5.63 0.08 1.55
CA GLU A 43 6.25 -1.14 2.01
C GLU A 43 5.30 -1.84 3.00
N PRO A 44 4.84 -3.07 2.70
CA PRO A 44 4.04 -3.83 3.64
C PRO A 44 4.89 -4.28 4.83
N LEU A 45 4.56 -3.80 6.03
CA LEU A 45 5.22 -4.21 7.28
C LEU A 45 4.46 -5.38 7.94
N SER A 46 3.14 -5.42 7.78
CA SER A 46 2.24 -6.48 8.25
C SER A 46 0.94 -6.43 7.42
N ASP A 47 0.05 -7.40 7.60
CA ASP A 47 -1.20 -7.51 6.84
C ASP A 47 -2.04 -6.22 6.81
N ALA A 48 -2.13 -5.52 7.95
CA ALA A 48 -2.87 -4.26 8.09
C ALA A 48 -1.96 -3.02 8.24
N LYS A 49 -0.63 -3.15 8.05
CA LYS A 49 0.32 -2.06 8.35
C LYS A 49 1.29 -1.84 7.21
N PHE A 50 1.35 -0.60 6.75
CA PHE A 50 2.17 -0.19 5.61
C PHE A 50 3.03 1.01 5.98
N ARG A 51 4.16 1.16 5.31
CA ARG A 51 5.05 2.30 5.45
C ARG A 51 5.21 3.00 4.12
N ILE A 52 4.99 4.32 4.10
CA ILE A 52 5.28 5.15 2.94
C ILE A 52 6.81 5.21 2.79
N VAL A 53 7.32 4.74 1.65
CA VAL A 53 8.78 4.66 1.41
C VAL A 53 9.40 6.05 1.39
N GLN A 54 8.73 7.04 0.77
CA GLN A 54 9.28 8.40 0.62
C GLN A 54 9.38 9.17 1.94
N THR A 55 8.40 9.04 2.84
CA THR A 55 8.32 9.83 4.09
C THR A 55 8.68 9.01 5.33
N GLY A 56 8.70 7.68 5.22
CA GLY A 56 8.82 6.76 6.33
C GLY A 56 7.57 6.66 7.22
N GLU A 57 6.49 7.37 6.89
CA GLU A 57 5.26 7.38 7.69
C GLU A 57 4.55 6.03 7.69
N LYS A 58 4.02 5.63 8.85
CA LYS A 58 3.29 4.36 9.01
C LYS A 58 1.78 4.62 8.91
N ILE A 59 1.14 3.86 8.04
CA ILE A 59 -0.31 3.88 7.80
C ILE A 59 -0.89 2.50 8.08
N TYR A 60 -2.17 2.46 8.44
CA TYR A 60 -2.87 1.24 8.81
C TYR A 60 -4.12 1.08 7.95
N ARG A 61 -4.33 -0.10 7.38
CA ARG A 61 -5.57 -0.42 6.64
C ARG A 61 -6.78 -0.25 7.56
N LEU A 62 -7.82 0.38 7.04
CA LEU A 62 -9.12 0.55 7.70
C LEU A 62 -10.04 -0.64 7.43
#